data_AF-A0A501PHA2-F1
#
_entry.id   AF-A0A501PHA2-F1
#
_cell.length_a   1.000
_cell.length_b   1.000
_cell.length_c   1.000
_cell.angle_alpha   90.00
_cell.angle_beta   90.00
_cell.angle_gamma   90.00
#
_symmetry.space_group_name_H-M   'P 1'
#
loop_
_entity.id
_entity.type
_entity.pdbx_description
1 polymer ?
#
loop_
_entity_poly.entity_id
_entity_poly.type
_entity_poly.pdbx_seq_one_letter_code
_entity_poly.pdbx_strand_id
1 'polypeptide(L)'
;MTMENIVSNGTTSITPSDKRSMTNLLVDLKKMGIDPQPYFILAAREFENIYGENAAENATRLHANAINSGNDDDAYIWHQIFTLLSDNSPNSLRNIH
;
A
#
# COMPACT_ATOMS: atom_id res chain seq x y z
N MET A 1 -35.86 -30.31 -28.15
CA MET A 1 -34.93 -29.33 -28.73
C MET A 1 -35.29 -27.98 -28.15
N THR A 2 -34.60 -27.56 -27.09
CA THR A 2 -34.69 -26.22 -26.52
C THR A 2 -33.30 -25.95 -25.92
N MET A 3 -32.54 -25.12 -26.61
CA MET A 3 -31.24 -24.66 -26.15
C MET A 3 -31.48 -23.62 -25.06
N GLU A 4 -31.10 -23.94 -23.82
CA GLU A 4 -31.00 -22.93 -22.78
C GLU A 4 -29.73 -22.13 -23.05
N ASN A 5 -29.92 -20.95 -23.63
CA ASN A 5 -28.89 -19.96 -23.84
C ASN A 5 -28.51 -19.36 -22.48
N ILE A 6 -27.60 -20.02 -21.76
CA ILE A 6 -26.98 -19.45 -20.57
C ILE A 6 -26.05 -18.35 -21.08
N VAL A 7 -26.59 -17.14 -21.17
CA VAL A 7 -25.78 -15.92 -21.20
C VAL A 7 -25.10 -15.86 -19.84
N SER A 8 -23.89 -16.43 -19.77
CA SER A 8 -22.98 -16.16 -18.66
C SER A 8 -22.69 -14.67 -18.69
N ASN A 9 -23.43 -13.93 -17.86
CA ASN A 9 -23.12 -12.57 -17.51
C ASN A 9 -21.69 -12.57 -16.98
N GLY A 10 -20.75 -12.21 -17.85
CA GLY A 10 -19.35 -11.96 -17.53
C GLY A 10 -19.19 -10.69 -16.72
N THR A 11 -20.01 -10.50 -15.68
CA THR A 11 -19.58 -9.76 -14.51
C THR A 11 -18.54 -10.64 -13.84
N THR A 12 -17.30 -10.54 -14.32
CA THR A 12 -16.12 -10.84 -13.52
C THR A 12 -16.32 -10.03 -12.25
N SER A 13 -16.82 -10.71 -11.22
CA SER A 13 -16.89 -10.17 -9.88
C SER A 13 -15.45 -9.91 -9.54
N ILE A 14 -15.03 -8.64 -9.68
CA ILE A 14 -13.74 -8.20 -9.18
C ILE A 14 -13.91 -8.26 -7.67
N THR A 15 -13.67 -9.44 -7.11
CA THR A 15 -13.54 -9.62 -5.68
C THR A 15 -12.55 -8.56 -5.21
N PRO A 16 -12.86 -7.76 -4.16
CA PRO A 16 -11.95 -6.71 -3.67
C PRO A 16 -10.54 -7.21 -3.28
N SER A 17 -10.37 -8.53 -3.24
CA SER A 17 -9.14 -9.31 -3.10
C SER A 17 -8.05 -9.01 -4.14
N ASP A 18 -8.39 -8.43 -5.30
CA ASP A 18 -7.42 -8.14 -6.38
C ASP A 18 -6.72 -6.78 -6.26
N LYS A 19 -7.04 -5.97 -5.25
CA LYS A 19 -6.22 -4.81 -4.91
C LYS A 19 -4.95 -5.29 -4.23
N ARG A 20 -3.94 -5.68 -5.03
CA ARG A 20 -2.55 -5.69 -4.55
C ARG A 20 -2.27 -4.28 -4.01
N SER A 21 -2.30 -4.14 -2.68
CA SER A 21 -1.88 -2.92 -2.00
C SER A 21 -0.51 -2.54 -2.54
N MET A 22 -0.28 -1.25 -2.83
CA MET A 22 1.02 -0.79 -3.32
C MET A 22 2.17 -1.24 -2.40
N THR A 23 1.90 -1.41 -1.09
CA THR A 23 2.87 -2.00 -0.15
C THR A 23 3.30 -3.41 -0.53
N ASN A 24 2.38 -4.29 -0.96
CA ASN A 24 2.73 -5.63 -1.43
C ASN A 24 3.61 -5.56 -2.69
N LEU A 25 3.36 -4.59 -3.57
CA LEU A 25 4.23 -4.35 -4.72
C LEU A 25 5.64 -3.92 -4.28
N LEU A 26 5.77 -3.04 -3.29
CA LEU A 26 7.08 -2.62 -2.76
C LEU A 26 7.89 -3.80 -2.22
N VAL A 27 7.23 -4.72 -1.49
CA VAL A 27 7.86 -5.95 -0.98
C VAL A 27 8.33 -6.83 -2.13
N ASP A 28 7.48 -7.03 -3.15
CA ASP A 28 7.82 -7.83 -4.32
C ASP A 28 9.00 -7.22 -5.10
N LEU A 29 9.01 -5.90 -5.31
CA LEU A 29 10.11 -5.19 -5.96
C LEU A 29 11.44 -5.42 -5.22
N LYS A 30 11.42 -5.25 -3.90
CA LYS A 30 12.62 -5.45 -3.07
C LYS A 30 13.13 -6.88 -3.14
N LYS A 31 12.24 -7.88 -3.10
CA LYS A 31 12.58 -9.31 -3.29
C LYS A 31 13.16 -9.63 -4.67
N MET A 32 12.73 -8.90 -5.70
CA MET A 32 13.28 -9.00 -7.05
C MET A 32 14.60 -8.24 -7.25
N GLY A 33 15.13 -7.59 -6.20
CA GLY A 33 16.33 -6.75 -6.29
C GLY A 33 16.10 -5.43 -7.05
N ILE A 34 14.84 -5.03 -7.24
CA ILE A 34 14.46 -3.75 -7.83
C ILE A 34 14.27 -2.76 -6.70
N ASP A 35 14.83 -1.56 -6.87
CA ASP A 35 14.67 -0.48 -5.89
C ASP A 35 13.20 -0.04 -5.80
N PRO A 36 12.53 -0.21 -4.64
CA PRO A 36 11.15 0.22 -4.45
C PRO A 36 11.01 1.73 -4.25
N GLN A 37 12.11 2.47 -4.10
CA GLN A 37 12.11 3.89 -3.74
C GLN A 37 11.16 4.78 -4.59
N PRO A 38 11.09 4.63 -5.93
CA PRO A 38 10.23 5.47 -6.77
C PRO A 38 8.74 5.37 -6.44
N TYR A 39 8.30 4.30 -5.77
CA TYR A 39 6.89 3.98 -5.56
C TYR A 39 6.40 4.32 -4.14
N PHE A 40 7.28 4.70 -3.21
CA PHE A 40 6.88 5.01 -1.83
C PHE A 40 5.89 6.16 -1.72
N ILE A 41 6.01 7.20 -2.55
CA ILE A 41 5.06 8.33 -2.55
C ILE A 41 3.65 7.87 -2.94
N LEU A 42 3.56 6.97 -3.92
CA LEU A 42 2.28 6.41 -4.35
C LEU A 42 1.69 5.50 -3.28
N ALA A 43 2.52 4.67 -2.64
CA ALA A 43 2.09 3.82 -1.54
C ALA A 43 1.61 4.62 -0.33
N ALA A 44 2.32 5.67 0.05
CA ALA A 44 1.93 6.56 1.15
C ALA A 44 0.59 7.25 0.84
N ARG A 45 0.39 7.76 -0.37
CA ARG A 45 -0.90 8.37 -0.77
C ARG A 45 -2.05 7.36 -0.80
N GLU A 46 -1.83 6.16 -1.30
CA GLU A 46 -2.86 5.11 -1.24
C GLU A 46 -3.20 4.78 0.23
N PHE A 47 -2.18 4.67 1.08
CA PHE A 47 -2.35 4.38 2.50
C PHE A 47 -3.11 5.50 3.22
N GLU A 48 -2.78 6.75 2.93
CA GLU A 48 -3.51 7.94 3.41
C GLU A 48 -4.96 7.93 2.95
N ASN A 49 -5.24 7.60 1.69
CA ASN A 49 -6.60 7.52 1.17
C ASN A 49 -7.44 6.43 1.85
N ILE A 50 -6.81 5.36 2.34
CA ILE A 50 -7.48 4.25 3.03
C ILE A 50 -7.73 4.58 4.51
N TYR A 51 -6.73 5.14 5.20
CA TYR A 51 -6.75 5.29 6.66
C TYR A 51 -6.99 6.73 7.14
N GLY A 52 -6.98 7.71 6.24
CA GLY A 52 -7.18 9.13 6.54
C GLY A 52 -6.16 9.68 7.53
N GLU A 53 -6.66 10.45 8.49
CA GLU A 53 -5.84 11.07 9.56
C GLU A 53 -5.05 10.05 10.41
N ASN A 54 -5.50 8.79 10.45
CA ASN A 54 -4.85 7.74 11.21
C ASN A 54 -3.76 7.00 10.41
N ALA A 55 -3.45 7.42 9.18
CA ALA A 55 -2.50 6.73 8.32
C ALA A 55 -1.10 6.64 8.95
N ALA A 56 -0.58 7.71 9.55
CA ALA A 56 0.73 7.68 10.20
C ALA A 56 0.77 6.72 11.40
N GLU A 57 -0.29 6.70 12.23
CA GLU A 57 -0.40 5.78 13.37
C GLU A 57 -0.47 4.32 12.90
N ASN A 58 -1.29 4.04 11.88
CA ASN A 58 -1.40 2.70 11.31
C ASN A 58 -0.07 2.23 10.70
N ALA A 59 0.65 3.09 9.98
CA ALA A 59 1.97 2.77 9.44
C ALA A 59 2.98 2.46 10.56
N THR A 60 2.95 3.23 11.66
CA THR A 60 3.80 3.00 12.84
C THR A 60 3.51 1.63 13.48
N ARG A 61 2.23 1.27 13.61
CA ARG A 61 1.84 -0.04 14.15
C ARG A 61 2.28 -1.19 13.26
N LEU A 62 2.14 -1.04 11.94
CA LEU A 62 2.58 -2.06 10.98
C LEU A 62 4.10 -2.21 10.97
N HIS A 63 4.84 -1.12 11.11
CA HIS A 63 6.29 -1.15 11.30
C HIS A 63 6.68 -1.93 12.56
N ALA A 64 6.06 -1.64 13.70
CA ALA A 64 6.32 -2.37 14.95
C ALA A 64 6.01 -3.87 14.83
N ASN A 65 4.91 -4.23 14.16
CA ASN A 65 4.55 -5.62 13.90
C ASN A 65 5.57 -6.34 13.01
N ALA A 66 6.09 -5.67 11.99
CA ALA A 66 7.11 -6.22 11.10
C ALA A 66 8.43 -6.48 11.85
N ILE A 67 8.87 -5.53 12.68
CA ILE A 67 10.04 -5.69 13.57
C ILE A 67 9.85 -6.88 14.51
N ASN A 68 8.69 -6.98 15.18
CA ASN A 68 8.39 -8.09 16.11
C ASN A 68 8.32 -9.45 15.41
N SER A 69 8.03 -9.46 14.11
CA SER A 69 7.97 -10.68 13.29
C SER A 69 9.31 -11.02 12.64
N GLY A 70 10.35 -10.20 12.82
CA GLY A 70 11.66 -10.37 12.18
C GLY A 70 11.62 -10.18 10.65
N ASN A 71 10.64 -9.42 10.14
CA ASN A 71 10.54 -9.11 8.72
C ASN A 71 11.10 -7.72 8.44
N ASP A 72 12.42 -7.66 8.26
CA ASP A 72 13.17 -6.41 8.06
C ASP A 72 12.78 -5.68 6.77
N ASP A 73 12.33 -6.40 5.73
CA ASP A 73 11.90 -5.80 4.47
C ASP A 73 10.58 -5.06 4.62
N ASP A 74 9.60 -5.69 5.27
CA ASP A 74 8.32 -5.05 5.59
C ASP A 74 8.54 -3.89 6.56
N ALA A 75 9.42 -4.06 7.55
CA ALA A 75 9.74 -3.00 8.49
C ALA A 75 10.33 -1.77 7.77
N TYR A 76 11.30 -1.98 6.89
CA TYR A 76 11.86 -0.92 6.05
C TYR A 76 10.76 -0.19 5.26
N ILE A 77 9.86 -0.93 4.62
CA ILE A 77 8.79 -0.34 3.80
C ILE A 77 7.82 0.49 4.65
N TRP A 78 7.36 -0.04 5.78
CA TRP A 78 6.44 0.68 6.66
C TRP A 78 7.07 1.90 7.30
N HIS A 79 8.37 1.85 7.60
CA HIS A 79 9.11 3.01 8.06
C HIS A 79 9.15 4.13 7.00
N GLN A 80 9.43 3.80 5.73
CA GLN A 80 9.42 4.79 4.64
C GLN A 80 8.04 5.42 4.42
N ILE A 81 6.99 4.60 4.46
CA ILE A 81 5.60 5.08 4.35
C ILE A 81 5.27 6.01 5.53
N PHE A 82 5.62 5.62 6.75
CA PHE A 82 5.43 6.45 7.94
C PHE A 82 6.14 7.80 7.84
N THR A 83 7.41 7.82 7.41
CA THR A 83 8.19 9.06 7.24
C THR A 83 7.50 9.99 6.25
N LEU A 84 7.07 9.49 5.09
CA LEU A 84 6.35 10.29 4.10
C LEU A 84 5.01 10.83 4.62
N LEU A 85 4.28 10.06 5.42
CA LEU A 85 3.01 10.50 5.99
C LEU A 85 3.21 11.55 7.10
N SER A 86 4.27 11.41 7.89
CA SER A 86 4.62 12.34 8.95
C SER A 86 5.16 13.66 8.41
N ASP A 87 5.97 13.58 7.35
CA ASP A 87 6.52 14.73 6.64
C ASP A 87 5.49 15.47 5.77
N ASN A 88 4.32 14.87 5.49
CA ASN A 88 3.20 15.54 4.79
C ASN A 88 2.13 16.08 5.74
N SER A 89 2.39 16.12 7.05
CA SER A 89 1.57 16.90 7.98
C SER A 89 1.44 18.34 7.45
N PRO A 90 0.25 18.98 7.48
CA PRO A 90 -0.04 20.26 6.79
C PRO A 90 0.90 21.43 7.09
N ASN A 91 1.83 21.28 8.04
CA ASN A 91 2.88 22.24 8.35
C ASN A 91 4.19 22.08 7.56
N SER A 92 4.40 21.00 6.82
CA SER A 92 5.70 20.67 6.21
C SER A 92 5.76 20.96 4.69
N LEU A 93 4.61 20.98 4.00
CA LEU A 93 4.50 21.39 2.58
C LEU A 93 4.74 22.89 2.33
N ARG A 94 5.03 23.67 3.38
CA ARG A 94 5.24 25.13 3.27
C ARG A 94 6.67 25.51 2.86
N ASN A 95 7.60 24.56 2.76
CA ASN A 95 9.04 24.85 2.65
C ASN A 95 9.77 24.23 1.44
N ILE A 96 9.07 23.85 0.38
CA ILE A 96 9.70 23.57 -0.92
C ILE A 96 9.31 24.68 -1.91
N HIS A 97 10.16 25.71 -1.97
CA HIS A 97 10.25 26.76 -3.00
C HIS A 97 11.66 26.74 -3.56
#